data_AF-A0A0B1S8Y4-F1
#
_entry.id   AF-A0A0B1S8Y4-F1
#
_cell.length_a   1.000
_cell.length_b   1.000
_cell.length_c   1.000
_cell.angle_alpha   90.00
_cell.angle_beta   90.00
_cell.angle_gamma   90.00
#
_symmetry.space_group_name_H-M   'P 1'
#
loop_
_entity.id
_entity.type
_entity.pdbx_description
1 polymer ?
#
loop_
_entity_poly.entity_id
_entity_poly.type
_entity_poly.pdbx_seq_one_letter_code
_entity_poly.pdbx_strand_id
1 'polypeptide(L)'
;MLCNFNVEDRVMAVWFKNEWFFIIGNVVMAYTSGYFSSLAMMYAPRVVHSSLAKTAGMASALFLITGLMCGVAFVPVIIRMVNTMG
;
A
#
# COMPACT_ATOMS: atom_id res chain seq x y z
N MET A 1 -4.52 -2.79 -10.64
CA MET A 1 -5.72 -2.40 -11.42
C MET A 1 -5.46 -2.37 -12.93
N LEU A 2 -4.45 -1.66 -13.44
CA LEU A 2 -4.27 -1.48 -14.90
C LEU A 2 -3.42 -2.54 -15.62
N CYS A 3 -2.86 -3.51 -14.89
CA CYS A 3 -1.98 -4.57 -15.40
C CYS A 3 -2.77 -5.86 -15.70
N ASN A 4 -2.14 -6.87 -16.32
CA ASN A 4 -2.78 -8.14 -16.67
C ASN A 4 -3.13 -8.98 -15.42
N PHE A 5 -4.19 -8.58 -14.72
CA PHE A 5 -4.67 -9.20 -13.50
C PHE A 5 -6.05 -9.80 -13.77
N ASN A 6 -6.19 -11.11 -13.60
CA ASN A 6 -7.36 -11.95 -13.90
C ASN A 6 -7.75 -11.96 -15.40
N VAL A 7 -7.44 -13.05 -16.10
CA VAL A 7 -7.67 -13.20 -17.55
C VAL A 7 -9.15 -13.48 -17.89
N GLU A 8 -9.93 -14.03 -16.94
CA GLU A 8 -11.25 -14.60 -17.23
C GLU A 8 -12.44 -13.64 -17.02
N ASP A 9 -12.40 -12.69 -16.07
CA ASP A 9 -13.56 -11.83 -15.69
C ASP A 9 -13.30 -10.30 -15.82
N ARG A 10 -12.36 -9.90 -16.68
CA ARG A 10 -11.91 -8.49 -16.77
C ARG A 10 -12.56 -7.74 -17.93
N VAL A 11 -13.18 -6.60 -17.64
CA VAL A 11 -13.77 -5.71 -18.66
C VAL A 11 -12.92 -4.43 -18.90
N MET A 12 -12.06 -4.03 -17.96
CA MET A 12 -11.22 -2.82 -18.07
C MET A 12 -9.99 -3.00 -19.00
N ALA A 13 -9.75 -2.09 -19.95
CA ALA A 13 -8.66 -2.23 -20.94
C ALA A 13 -7.22 -2.34 -20.33
N VAL A 14 -6.37 -3.21 -20.90
CA VAL A 14 -4.96 -3.39 -20.50
C VAL A 14 -4.11 -2.26 -21.08
N TRP A 15 -3.73 -1.28 -20.26
CA TRP A 15 -2.84 -0.19 -20.69
C TRP A 15 -1.37 -0.60 -20.74
N PHE A 16 -0.92 -1.50 -19.86
CA PHE A 16 0.46 -1.98 -19.81
C PHE A 16 0.52 -3.46 -20.20
N LYS A 17 0.78 -3.74 -21.49
CA LYS A 17 1.03 -5.11 -22.00
C LYS A 17 2.42 -5.64 -21.62
N ASN A 18 3.40 -4.76 -21.38
CA ASN A 18 4.76 -5.14 -21.03
C ASN A 18 4.89 -5.44 -19.54
N GLU A 19 5.21 -6.70 -19.23
CA GLU A 19 5.46 -7.24 -17.88
C GLU A 19 6.58 -6.49 -17.13
N TRP A 20 7.60 -6.01 -17.85
CA TRP A 20 8.73 -5.27 -17.29
C TRP A 20 8.32 -3.98 -16.58
N PHE A 21 7.33 -3.26 -17.13
CA PHE A 21 6.87 -2.00 -16.52
C PHE A 21 6.10 -2.25 -15.23
N PHE A 22 5.37 -3.38 -15.16
CA PHE A 22 4.72 -3.81 -13.93
C PHE A 22 5.73 -4.19 -12.85
N ILE A 23 6.77 -4.94 -13.21
CA ILE A 23 7.83 -5.33 -12.27
C ILE A 23 8.53 -4.09 -11.72
N ILE A 24 8.95 -3.16 -12.59
CA ILE A 24 9.62 -1.92 -12.18
C ILE A 24 8.70 -1.08 -11.30
N GLY A 25 7.43 -0.91 -11.69
CA GLY A 25 6.45 -0.16 -10.89
C GLY A 25 6.25 -0.78 -9.50
N ASN A 26 6.16 -2.11 -9.42
CA ASN A 26 6.01 -2.82 -8.15
C ASN A 26 7.26 -2.71 -7.27
N VAL A 27 8.46 -2.78 -7.86
CA VAL A 27 9.74 -2.58 -7.13
C VAL A 27 9.82 -1.16 -6.58
N VAL A 28 9.52 -0.13 -7.38
CA VAL A 28 9.53 1.26 -6.92
C VAL A 28 8.49 1.48 -5.82
N MET A 29 7.29 0.93 -5.97
CA MET A 29 6.22 1.03 -4.96
C MET A 29 6.60 0.32 -3.65
N ALA A 30 7.16 -0.88 -3.72
CA ALA A 30 7.63 -1.63 -2.56
C ALA A 30 8.78 -0.90 -1.85
N TYR A 31 9.74 -0.37 -2.62
CA TYR A 31 10.88 0.36 -2.07
C TYR A 31 10.45 1.64 -1.37
N THR A 32 9.61 2.46 -2.02
CA THR A 32 9.14 3.74 -1.46
C THR A 32 8.25 3.53 -0.23
N SER A 33 7.29 2.60 -0.29
CA SER A 33 6.43 2.30 0.86
C SER A 33 7.19 1.70 2.04
N GLY A 34 8.14 0.79 1.79
CA GLY A 34 8.98 0.20 2.84
C GLY A 34 9.92 1.20 3.50
N TYR A 35 10.55 2.07 2.69
CA TYR A 35 11.45 3.11 3.18
C TYR A 35 10.71 4.16 4.01
N PHE A 36 9.60 4.69 3.48
CA PHE A 36 8.82 5.71 4.17
C PHE A 36 8.20 5.19 5.48
N SER A 37 7.69 3.96 5.47
CA SER A 37 7.16 3.29 6.66
C SER A 37 8.21 3.16 7.77
N SER A 38 9.41 2.71 7.42
CA SER A 38 10.53 2.59 8.36
C SER A 38 10.98 3.95 8.91
N LEU A 39 11.06 4.97 8.04
CA LEU A 39 11.36 6.34 8.45
C LEU A 39 10.32 6.87 9.43
N ALA A 40 9.04 6.70 9.14
CA ALA A 40 7.94 7.18 9.97
C ALA A 40 8.04 6.60 11.40
N MET A 41 8.32 5.30 11.54
CA MET A 41 8.48 4.67 12.85
C MET A 41 9.75 5.10 13.58
N MET A 42 10.83 5.45 12.87
CA MET A 42 12.06 5.97 13.47
C MET A 42 11.96 7.44 13.88
N TYR A 43 11.19 8.25 13.15
CA TYR A 43 11.03 9.67 13.43
C TYR A 43 9.88 9.97 14.42
N ALA A 44 8.80 9.19 14.41
CA ALA A 44 7.66 9.38 15.32
C ALA A 44 8.03 9.52 16.82
N PRO A 45 8.93 8.71 17.41
CA PRO A 45 9.32 8.87 18.81
C PRO A 45 10.31 10.02 19.05
N ARG A 46 10.94 10.57 18.01
CA ARG A 46 11.90 11.68 18.12
C ARG A 46 11.26 13.06 18.14
N VAL A 47 9.99 13.16 17.74
CA VAL A 47 9.24 14.43 17.73
C VAL A 47 8.61 14.78 19.09
N VAL A 48 8.68 13.86 20.05
CA VAL A 48 8.11 14.03 21.40
C VAL A 48 9.19 14.05 22.47
N HIS A 49 8.85 14.59 23.65
CA HIS A 49 9.74 14.58 24.81
C HIS A 49 10.10 13.14 25.20
N SER A 50 11.34 12.91 25.66
CA SER A 50 11.91 11.58 25.91
C SER A 50 11.11 10.71 26.90
N SER A 51 10.31 11.33 27.77
CA SER A 51 9.36 10.65 28.65
C SER A 51 8.19 9.97 27.91
N LEU A 52 7.74 10.54 26.78
CA LEU A 52 6.59 10.07 26.00
C LEU A 52 6.98 9.29 24.74
N ALA A 53 8.28 9.18 24.44
CA ALA A 53 8.80 8.53 23.24
C ALA A 53 8.29 7.09 23.07
N LYS A 54 8.18 6.32 24.16
CA LYS A 54 7.63 4.95 24.13
C LYS A 54 6.17 4.93 23.68
N THR A 55 5.33 5.82 24.20
CA THR A 55 3.91 5.92 23.85
C THR A 55 3.72 6.39 22.41
N ALA A 56 4.53 7.36 21.94
CA ALA A 56 4.51 7.81 20.55
C ALA A 56 4.92 6.70 19.57
N GLY A 57 5.92 5.88 19.93
CA GLY A 57 6.30 4.70 19.15
C GLY A 57 5.15 3.70 19.03
N MET A 58 4.48 3.37 20.14
CA MET A 58 3.31 2.48 20.12
C MET A 58 2.16 3.06 19.29
N ALA A 59 1.87 4.35 19.40
CA ALA A 59 0.84 5.01 18.60
C ALA A 59 1.16 4.96 17.09
N SER A 60 2.41 5.18 16.70
CA SER A 60 2.84 5.08 15.29
C SER A 60 2.62 3.67 14.71
N ALA A 61 2.87 2.63 15.51
CA ALA A 61 2.63 1.24 15.11
C ALA A 61 1.12 0.94 14.97
N LEU A 62 0.28 1.50 15.84
CA LEU A 62 -1.18 1.36 15.71
C LEU A 62 -1.67 1.94 14.39
N PHE A 63 -1.28 3.18 14.05
CA PHE A 63 -1.69 3.80 12.78
C PHE A 63 -1.22 3.01 11.56
N LEU A 64 -0.02 2.44 11.61
CA LEU A 64 0.52 1.60 10.54
C LEU A 64 -0.32 0.33 10.33
N ILE A 65 -0.64 -0.39 11.42
CA ILE A 65 -1.45 -1.61 11.35
C ILE A 65 -2.88 -1.29 10.91
N THR A 66 -3.47 -0.20 11.41
CA THR A 66 -4.81 0.25 10.99
C THR A 66 -4.84 0.58 9.50
N GLY A 67 -3.80 1.23 8.97
CA GLY A 67 -3.65 1.48 7.53
C GLY A 67 -3.60 0.20 6.71
N LEU A 68 -2.84 -0.80 7.16
CA LEU A 68 -2.77 -2.14 6.54
C LEU A 68 -4.14 -2.83 6.53
N MET A 69 -4.86 -2.83 7.67
CA MET A 69 -6.18 -3.47 7.76
C MET A 69 -7.21 -2.79 6.86
N CYS A 70 -7.21 -1.45 6.83
CA CYS A 70 -8.07 -0.68 5.93
C CYS A 70 -7.75 -0.99 4.46
N GLY A 71 -6.46 -1.06 4.10
CA GLY A 71 -6.02 -1.39 2.75
C GLY A 71 -6.46 -2.80 2.30
N VAL A 72 -6.30 -3.81 3.17
CA VAL A 72 -6.74 -5.19 2.90
C VAL A 72 -8.27 -5.26 2.77
N ALA A 73 -9.01 -4.56 3.63
CA ALA A 73 -10.47 -4.48 3.54
C ALA A 73 -10.97 -3.82 2.24
N PHE A 74 -10.14 -3.00 1.59
CA PHE A 74 -10.47 -2.35 0.33
C PHE A 74 -10.26 -3.23 -0.91
N VAL A 75 -9.49 -4.33 -0.80
CA VAL A 75 -9.25 -5.29 -1.90
C VAL A 75 -10.53 -5.81 -2.57
N PRO A 76 -11.59 -6.27 -1.85
CA PRO A 76 -12.83 -6.71 -2.49
C PRO A 76 -13.56 -5.59 -3.26
N VAL A 77 -13.44 -4.33 -2.82
CA VAL A 77 -13.99 -3.17 -3.54
C VAL A 77 -13.27 -2.98 -4.87
N ILE A 78 -11.95 -3.11 -4.87
CA ILE A 78 -11.11 -3.05 -6.08
C ILE A 78 -11.51 -4.14 -7.08
N ILE A 79 -11.71 -5.38 -6.61
CA ILE A 79 -12.11 -6.51 -7.45
C ILE A 79 -13.49 -6.24 -8.08
N ARG A 80 -14.45 -5.76 -7.29
CA ARG A 80 -15.78 -5.41 -7.79
C ARG A 80 -15.73 -4.30 -8.84
N MET A 81 -14.90 -3.28 -8.64
CA MET A 81 -14.72 -2.18 -9.59
C MET A 81 -14.11 -2.67 -10.92
N VAL A 82 -13.13 -3.57 -10.88
CA VAL A 82 -12.50 -4.15 -12.08
C VAL A 82 -13.48 -5.00 -12.90
N ASN A 83 -14.38 -5.73 -12.22
CA ASN A 83 -15.33 -6.63 -12.88
C ASN A 83 -16.61 -5.92 -13.36
N THR A 84 -16.96 -4.75 -12.80
CA THR A 84 -18.20 -4.02 -13.13
C THR A 84 -17.99 -2.88 -14.13
N MET A 85 -16.77 -2.31 -14.23
CA MET A 85 -16.48 -1.16 -15.09
C MET A 85 -15.68 -1.54 -16.35
N GLY A 86 -16.36 -2.17 -17.29
CA GLY A 86 -16.01 -2.11 -18.70
C GLY A 86 -17.18 -2.47 -19.59
#